data_AF-A0A9R1N9S9-F1
#
_entry.id   AF-A0A9R1N9S9-F1
#
_cell.length_a   1.000
_cell.length_b   1.000
_cell.length_c   1.000
_cell.angle_alpha   90.00
_cell.angle_beta   90.00
_cell.angle_gamma   90.00
#
_symmetry.space_group_name_H-M   'P 1'
#
loop_
_entity.id
_entity.type
_entity.pdbx_description
1 polymer ?
#
loop_
_entity_poly.entity_id
_entity_poly.type
_entity_poly.pdbx_seq_one_letter_code
_entity_poly.pdbx_strand_id
1 'polypeptide(L)'
;MPLSTITQLCTGSRYMTVLVLSGLPIEKIPDAIGDLFNLRHLGLRYTKVKKLPKSVEKLSNLLTLDLYECDIHELPRGIVKLKKLKHLLAEKITDPDWREFHCRGGMRITNGFGNLKNLQTLQALEANGESVKYLGELRQLRSLRLWNVKGIYCARIIESIVQMRYLSTLSVNASDENEVLLLNVCLPNLQKLFLRGRLAEGALDESPLFQAAEGQTLYELALFSSELREDPLPSLSRLSNLTRLEFTRAYNGEQLTFLTGWFPKLKVLQLVDLPNLNRAEIQQGAMASLERLELFKLSSMTEVPTGIEFLLPLQYLGFHEITSDFLTLLCQCSEIQGSQWQHSIRD
;
A
#
# COMPACT_ATOMS: atom_id res chain seq x y z
N MET A 1 -23.62 3.84 20.17
CA MET A 1 -24.90 4.42 19.71
C MET A 1 -25.87 3.27 19.43
N PRO A 2 -27.08 3.26 20.02
CA PRO A 2 -28.07 2.21 19.78
C PRO A 2 -28.52 2.15 18.31
N LEU A 3 -28.84 0.94 17.83
CA LEU A 3 -29.37 0.74 16.47
C LEU A 3 -30.64 1.56 16.23
N SER A 4 -31.50 1.68 17.25
CA SER A 4 -32.74 2.47 17.20
C SER A 4 -32.49 3.95 16.89
N THR A 5 -31.42 4.53 17.44
CA THR A 5 -31.03 5.93 17.16
C THR A 5 -30.64 6.10 15.70
N ILE A 6 -29.85 5.17 15.15
CA ILE A 6 -29.47 5.20 13.73
C ILE A 6 -30.71 5.04 12.85
N THR A 7 -31.63 4.15 13.22
CA THR A 7 -32.89 3.95 12.50
C THR A 7 -33.70 5.25 12.45
N GLN A 8 -33.93 5.90 13.59
CA GLN A 8 -34.66 7.17 13.68
C GLN A 8 -33.99 8.28 12.87
N LEU A 9 -32.66 8.35 12.91
CA LEU A 9 -31.90 9.31 12.12
C LEU A 9 -32.10 9.08 10.62
N CYS A 10 -32.07 7.82 10.17
CA CYS A 10 -32.27 7.49 8.76
C CYS A 10 -33.69 7.77 8.28
N THR A 11 -34.71 7.40 9.07
CA THR A 11 -36.12 7.61 8.68
C THR A 11 -36.54 9.08 8.75
N GLY A 12 -35.98 9.87 9.67
CA GLY A 12 -36.29 11.28 9.85
C GLY A 12 -35.55 12.24 8.90
N SER A 13 -34.46 11.81 8.27
CA SER A 13 -33.51 12.71 7.58
C SER A 13 -33.36 12.43 6.09
N ARG A 14 -34.47 12.25 5.35
CA ARG A 14 -34.48 11.86 3.92
C ARG A 14 -33.68 12.76 2.95
N TYR A 15 -33.35 13.99 3.35
CA TYR A 15 -32.54 14.94 2.57
C TYR A 15 -31.04 14.89 2.90
N MET A 16 -30.63 14.05 3.85
CA MET A 16 -29.23 13.90 4.26
C MET A 16 -28.35 13.47 3.08
N THR A 17 -27.24 14.17 2.90
CA THR A 17 -26.25 13.91 1.84
C THR A 17 -24.96 13.30 2.38
N VAL A 18 -24.69 13.44 3.68
CA VAL A 18 -23.49 12.92 4.35
C VAL A 18 -23.89 12.30 5.68
N LEU A 19 -23.47 11.05 5.90
CA LEU A 19 -23.61 10.34 7.17
C LEU A 19 -22.25 9.74 7.53
N VAL A 20 -21.66 10.23 8.62
CA VAL A 20 -20.37 9.74 9.14
C VAL A 20 -20.60 9.22 10.55
N LEU A 21 -20.29 7.94 10.74
CA LEU A 21 -20.45 7.20 11.99
C LEU A 21 -19.11 6.62 12.47
N SER A 22 -17.99 7.20 12.01
CA SER A 22 -16.64 6.66 12.21
C SER A 22 -16.23 6.60 13.68
N GLY A 23 -15.52 5.53 14.06
CA GLY A 23 -15.02 5.32 15.43
C GLY A 23 -16.10 4.94 16.45
N LEU A 24 -17.37 4.84 16.05
CA LEU A 24 -18.44 4.46 16.95
C LEU A 24 -18.50 2.93 17.12
N PRO A 25 -18.87 2.41 18.31
CA PRO A 25 -19.02 0.97 18.56
C PRO A 25 -20.33 0.45 17.96
N ILE A 26 -20.47 0.55 16.64
CA ILE A 26 -21.64 0.12 15.87
C ILE A 26 -21.34 -1.23 15.24
N GLU A 27 -22.22 -2.20 15.46
CA GLU A 27 -22.09 -3.55 14.89
C GLU A 27 -23.00 -3.79 13.69
N LYS A 28 -24.06 -2.99 13.56
CA LYS A 28 -25.09 -3.14 12.52
C LYS A 28 -25.56 -1.78 12.02
N ILE A 29 -25.81 -1.72 10.72
CA ILE A 29 -26.50 -0.61 10.07
C ILE A 29 -27.94 -1.06 9.78
N PRO A 30 -28.97 -0.27 10.17
CA PRO A 30 -30.36 -0.67 9.99
C PRO A 30 -30.77 -0.61 8.50
N ASP A 31 -31.76 -1.41 8.12
CA ASP A 31 -32.31 -1.37 6.74
C ASP A 31 -32.82 0.03 6.35
N ALA A 32 -33.22 0.85 7.33
CA ALA A 32 -33.62 2.25 7.13
C ALA A 32 -32.54 3.12 6.45
N ILE A 33 -31.26 2.69 6.42
CA ILE A 33 -30.22 3.42 5.67
C ILE A 33 -30.62 3.64 4.21
N GLY A 34 -31.37 2.71 3.60
CA GLY A 34 -31.84 2.83 2.23
C GLY A 34 -32.87 3.94 1.99
N ASP A 35 -33.42 4.55 3.05
CA ASP A 35 -34.33 5.70 2.96
C ASP A 35 -33.56 7.01 2.70
N LEU A 36 -32.24 7.01 2.93
CA LEU A 36 -31.35 8.13 2.61
C LEU A 36 -30.97 8.15 1.13
N PHE A 37 -31.94 8.17 0.22
CA PHE A 37 -31.71 8.10 -1.22
C PHE A 37 -30.87 9.27 -1.79
N ASN A 38 -30.77 10.39 -1.06
CA ASN A 38 -29.92 11.54 -1.40
C ASN A 38 -28.47 11.43 -0.89
N LEU A 39 -28.15 10.37 -0.15
CA LEU A 39 -26.84 10.19 0.48
C LEU A 39 -25.76 10.11 -0.59
N ARG A 40 -24.73 10.92 -0.43
CA ARG A 40 -23.53 10.99 -1.28
C ARG A 40 -22.31 10.42 -0.59
N HIS A 41 -22.26 10.46 0.74
CA HIS A 41 -21.16 9.92 1.53
C HIS A 41 -21.69 9.10 2.71
N LEU A 42 -21.27 7.85 2.80
CA LEU A 42 -21.48 6.98 3.95
C LEU A 42 -20.12 6.57 4.52
N GLY A 43 -19.80 7.09 5.70
CA GLY A 43 -18.56 6.79 6.42
C GLY A 43 -18.81 5.91 7.64
N LEU A 44 -18.26 4.70 7.63
CA LEU A 44 -18.34 3.71 8.71
C LEU A 44 -16.96 3.35 9.26
N ARG A 45 -15.93 4.12 8.94
CA ARG A 45 -14.54 3.83 9.30
C ARG A 45 -14.36 3.50 10.79
N TYR A 46 -13.52 2.52 11.12
CA TYR A 46 -13.24 2.13 12.51
C TYR A 46 -14.52 1.77 13.31
N THR A 47 -15.46 1.06 12.68
CA THR A 47 -16.64 0.52 13.34
C THR A 47 -16.60 -1.01 13.35
N LYS A 48 -17.42 -1.65 14.19
CA LYS A 48 -17.50 -3.11 14.28
C LYS A 48 -18.57 -3.69 13.35
N VAL A 49 -18.93 -2.96 12.30
CA VAL A 49 -19.99 -3.37 11.37
C VAL A 49 -19.52 -4.61 10.62
N LYS A 50 -20.31 -5.68 10.67
CA LYS A 50 -19.96 -6.97 10.05
C LYS A 50 -20.54 -7.15 8.64
N LYS A 51 -21.67 -6.49 8.36
CA LYS A 51 -22.40 -6.58 7.09
C LYS A 51 -23.16 -5.28 6.82
N LEU A 52 -23.25 -4.90 5.55
CA LEU A 52 -24.18 -3.87 5.10
C LEU A 52 -25.56 -4.49 4.84
N PRO A 53 -26.66 -3.80 5.18
CA PRO A 53 -28.01 -4.24 4.83
C PRO A 53 -28.22 -4.23 3.32
N LYS A 54 -29.17 -5.06 2.84
CA LYS A 54 -29.52 -5.12 1.40
C LYS A 54 -29.96 -3.75 0.88
N SER A 55 -30.62 -2.95 1.72
CA SER A 55 -31.14 -1.64 1.38
C SER A 55 -30.08 -0.61 0.98
N VAL A 56 -28.79 -0.85 1.23
CA VAL A 56 -27.69 -0.03 0.67
C VAL A 56 -27.78 0.10 -0.85
N GLU A 57 -28.37 -0.89 -1.53
CA GLU A 57 -28.60 -0.84 -2.98
C GLU A 57 -29.52 0.31 -3.44
N LYS A 58 -30.28 0.91 -2.52
CA LYS A 58 -31.17 2.06 -2.78
C LYS A 58 -30.43 3.41 -2.79
N LEU A 59 -29.18 3.45 -2.31
CA LEU A 59 -28.36 4.67 -2.22
C LEU A 59 -27.81 5.11 -3.58
N SER A 60 -28.69 5.30 -4.57
CA SER A 60 -28.32 5.54 -5.97
C SER A 60 -27.49 6.81 -6.22
N ASN A 61 -27.48 7.74 -5.26
CA ASN A 61 -26.67 8.96 -5.27
C ASN A 61 -25.33 8.85 -4.55
N LEU A 62 -24.99 7.68 -4.00
CA LEU A 62 -23.77 7.48 -3.24
C LEU A 62 -22.54 7.65 -4.12
N LEU A 63 -21.62 8.52 -3.69
CA LEU A 63 -20.35 8.80 -4.33
C LEU A 63 -19.20 8.13 -3.58
N THR A 64 -19.28 8.07 -2.25
CA THR A 64 -18.24 7.49 -1.38
C THR A 64 -18.85 6.53 -0.38
N LEU A 65 -18.29 5.33 -0.32
CA LEU A 65 -18.52 4.35 0.73
C LEU A 65 -17.18 4.06 1.42
N ASP A 66 -17.04 4.50 2.66
CA ASP A 66 -15.84 4.28 3.48
C ASP A 66 -16.14 3.25 4.57
N LEU A 67 -15.51 2.08 4.44
CA LEU A 67 -15.60 0.91 5.32
C LEU A 67 -14.22 0.53 5.85
N TYR A 68 -13.24 1.44 5.81
CA TYR A 68 -11.89 1.17 6.28
C TYR A 68 -11.93 0.77 7.77
N GLU A 69 -11.21 -0.28 8.16
CA GLU A 69 -11.28 -0.87 9.51
C GLU A 69 -12.71 -1.21 9.96
N CYS A 70 -13.47 -1.89 9.11
CA CYS A 70 -14.71 -2.56 9.47
C CYS A 70 -14.54 -4.08 9.44
N ASP A 71 -15.44 -4.81 10.12
CA ASP A 71 -15.50 -6.28 10.10
C ASP A 71 -16.27 -6.84 8.89
N ILE A 72 -16.36 -6.09 7.80
CA ILE A 72 -17.09 -6.50 6.60
C ILE A 72 -16.14 -7.26 5.67
N HIS A 73 -16.49 -8.50 5.35
CA HIS A 73 -15.70 -9.37 4.46
C HIS A 73 -16.31 -9.50 3.05
N GLU A 74 -17.60 -9.21 2.89
CA GLU A 74 -18.32 -9.30 1.62
C GLU A 74 -19.29 -8.14 1.46
N LEU A 75 -19.29 -7.51 0.28
CA LEU A 75 -20.27 -6.48 -0.05
C LEU A 75 -21.58 -7.12 -0.56
N PRO A 76 -22.75 -6.54 -0.22
CA PRO A 76 -24.02 -7.06 -0.71
C PRO A 76 -24.08 -7.00 -2.24
N ARG A 77 -24.71 -8.00 -2.88
CA ARG A 77 -24.85 -8.10 -4.35
C ARG A 77 -25.38 -6.82 -5.00
N GLY A 78 -26.25 -6.09 -4.30
CA GLY A 78 -26.82 -4.83 -4.77
C GLY A 78 -25.83 -3.67 -4.90
N ILE A 79 -24.59 -3.79 -4.41
CA ILE A 79 -23.57 -2.73 -4.52
C ILE A 79 -23.32 -2.32 -5.97
N VAL A 80 -23.45 -3.26 -6.92
CA VAL A 80 -23.25 -3.02 -8.35
C VAL A 80 -24.31 -2.09 -8.98
N LYS A 81 -25.39 -1.77 -8.24
CA LYS A 81 -26.42 -0.81 -8.63
C LYS A 81 -26.01 0.64 -8.35
N LEU A 82 -24.98 0.88 -7.53
CA LEU A 82 -24.51 2.21 -7.15
C LEU A 82 -23.68 2.86 -8.27
N LYS A 83 -24.30 3.16 -9.42
CA LYS A 83 -23.59 3.60 -10.64
C LYS A 83 -22.83 4.93 -10.48
N LYS A 84 -23.19 5.76 -9.50
CA LYS A 84 -22.52 7.04 -9.20
C LYS A 84 -21.32 6.88 -8.25
N LEU A 85 -21.09 5.67 -7.71
CA LEU A 85 -20.01 5.42 -6.76
C LEU A 85 -18.65 5.71 -7.41
N LYS A 86 -17.87 6.56 -6.77
CA LYS A 86 -16.51 6.95 -7.18
C LYS A 86 -15.45 6.35 -6.28
N HIS A 87 -15.74 6.22 -4.98
CA HIS A 87 -14.77 5.76 -4.00
C HIS A 87 -15.37 4.62 -3.17
N LEU A 88 -14.74 3.47 -3.27
CA LEU A 88 -14.97 2.32 -2.40
C LEU A 88 -13.70 2.06 -1.60
N LEU A 89 -13.70 2.53 -0.36
CA LEU A 89 -12.59 2.39 0.57
C LEU A 89 -12.98 1.27 1.53
N ALA A 90 -12.25 0.17 1.52
CA ALA A 90 -12.40 -0.85 2.52
C ALA A 90 -11.13 -1.66 2.61
N GLU A 91 -10.70 -1.87 3.84
CA GLU A 91 -9.51 -2.61 4.19
C GLU A 91 -9.70 -3.00 5.65
N LYS A 92 -9.27 -4.21 5.99
CA LYS A 92 -9.24 -4.65 7.38
C LYS A 92 -7.80 -4.98 7.74
N ILE A 93 -7.31 -4.37 8.80
CA ILE A 93 -6.06 -4.72 9.47
C ILE A 93 -6.37 -5.87 10.43
N THR A 94 -5.68 -6.98 10.24
CA THR A 94 -5.68 -8.14 11.13
C THR A 94 -4.47 -8.11 12.06
N ASP A 95 -3.37 -7.54 11.60
CA ASP A 95 -2.14 -7.35 12.39
C ASP A 95 -1.54 -5.96 12.11
N PRO A 96 -1.69 -5.00 13.04
CA PRO A 96 -1.21 -3.63 12.86
C PRO A 96 0.32 -3.52 12.84
N ASP A 97 1.01 -4.51 13.43
CA ASP A 97 2.47 -4.53 13.55
C ASP A 97 3.13 -5.21 12.33
N TRP A 98 2.33 -5.64 11.34
CA TRP A 98 2.81 -6.27 10.11
C TRP A 98 3.67 -7.53 10.32
N ARG A 99 3.57 -8.19 11.48
CA ARG A 99 4.35 -9.38 11.82
C ARG A 99 3.97 -10.52 10.89
N GLU A 100 2.68 -10.72 10.67
CA GLU A 100 2.16 -11.74 9.76
C GLU A 100 2.15 -11.30 8.30
N PHE A 101 2.22 -12.27 7.38
CA PHE A 101 2.03 -12.01 5.96
C PHE A 101 0.60 -11.52 5.66
N HIS A 102 -0.39 -12.13 6.31
CA HIS A 102 -1.80 -11.74 6.24
C HIS A 102 -2.16 -10.68 7.28
N CYS A 103 -1.45 -9.55 7.26
CA CYS A 103 -1.68 -8.45 8.20
C CYS A 103 -2.86 -7.54 7.84
N ARG A 104 -3.31 -7.60 6.58
CA ARG A 104 -4.38 -6.80 5.99
C ARG A 104 -5.14 -7.60 4.94
N GLY A 105 -6.39 -7.24 4.72
CA GLY A 105 -7.26 -7.91 3.76
C GLY A 105 -8.25 -6.97 3.07
N GLY A 106 -8.67 -7.39 1.88
CA GLY A 106 -9.74 -6.75 1.12
C GLY A 106 -11.11 -7.30 1.50
N MET A 107 -12.04 -7.13 0.58
CA MET A 107 -13.40 -7.62 0.61
C MET A 107 -13.73 -8.35 -0.67
N ARG A 108 -14.61 -9.33 -0.55
CA ARG A 108 -15.21 -9.97 -1.71
C ARG A 108 -16.29 -9.07 -2.29
N ILE A 109 -16.12 -8.75 -3.56
CA ILE A 109 -17.14 -8.04 -4.34
C ILE A 109 -17.80 -9.06 -5.25
N THR A 110 -19.12 -9.07 -5.21
CA THR A 110 -19.96 -9.97 -5.99
C THR A 110 -19.86 -9.70 -7.49
N ASN A 111 -20.34 -10.65 -8.28
CA ASN A 111 -20.40 -10.57 -9.73
C ASN A 111 -21.00 -9.27 -10.28
N GLY A 112 -20.43 -8.79 -11.39
CA GLY A 112 -20.91 -7.64 -12.12
C GLY A 112 -20.46 -6.27 -11.60
N PHE A 113 -19.47 -6.21 -10.69
CA PHE A 113 -18.94 -4.94 -10.19
C PHE A 113 -18.24 -4.08 -11.27
N GLY A 114 -17.87 -4.67 -12.41
CA GLY A 114 -17.43 -3.94 -13.61
C GLY A 114 -18.46 -2.92 -14.14
N ASN A 115 -19.69 -2.96 -13.63
CA ASN A 115 -20.72 -1.97 -13.86
C ASN A 115 -20.51 -0.63 -13.13
N LEU A 116 -19.60 -0.56 -12.16
CA LEU A 116 -19.27 0.66 -11.42
C LEU A 116 -18.34 1.55 -12.27
N LYS A 117 -18.82 1.98 -13.45
CA LYS A 117 -18.01 2.66 -14.46
C LYS A 117 -17.39 3.99 -14.02
N ASN A 118 -17.96 4.63 -13.01
CA ASN A 118 -17.47 5.88 -12.44
C ASN A 118 -16.46 5.68 -11.30
N LEU A 119 -16.11 4.44 -10.96
CA LEU A 119 -15.22 4.15 -9.84
C LEU A 119 -13.80 4.64 -10.15
N GLN A 120 -13.26 5.44 -9.23
CA GLN A 120 -11.94 6.06 -9.29
C GLN A 120 -11.00 5.47 -8.24
N THR A 121 -11.53 5.03 -7.11
CA THR A 121 -10.77 4.40 -6.03
C THR A 121 -11.41 3.08 -5.63
N LEU A 122 -10.62 2.02 -5.69
CA LEU A 122 -10.98 0.67 -5.24
C LEU A 122 -9.86 0.12 -4.35
N GLN A 123 -10.03 0.25 -3.03
CA GLN A 123 -9.02 -0.22 -2.06
C GLN A 123 -9.30 -1.62 -1.47
N ALA A 124 -10.38 -2.24 -1.93
CA ALA A 124 -11.04 -3.35 -1.25
C ALA A 124 -11.01 -4.68 -2.02
N LEU A 125 -10.38 -4.82 -3.18
CA LEU A 125 -10.70 -5.97 -4.04
C LEU A 125 -9.86 -7.21 -3.66
N GLU A 126 -10.50 -8.25 -3.14
CA GLU A 126 -9.91 -9.60 -3.12
C GLU A 126 -9.95 -10.22 -4.51
N ALA A 127 -8.79 -10.68 -4.98
CA ALA A 127 -8.65 -11.38 -6.25
C ALA A 127 -9.17 -12.82 -6.15
N ASN A 128 -9.94 -13.20 -7.17
CA ASN A 128 -10.47 -14.52 -7.45
C ASN A 128 -10.81 -14.59 -8.96
N GLY A 129 -11.14 -15.77 -9.48
CA GLY A 129 -11.38 -15.96 -10.92
C GLY A 129 -12.47 -15.06 -11.52
N GLU A 130 -13.48 -14.67 -10.76
CA GLU A 130 -14.54 -13.77 -11.23
C GLU A 130 -14.15 -12.30 -11.11
N SER A 131 -13.55 -11.89 -10.00
CA SER A 131 -13.18 -10.50 -9.73
C SER A 131 -12.21 -9.97 -10.78
N VAL A 132 -11.17 -10.74 -11.10
CA VAL A 132 -10.20 -10.39 -12.14
C VAL A 132 -10.81 -10.38 -13.55
N LYS A 133 -12.03 -10.92 -13.75
CA LYS A 133 -12.77 -10.82 -15.03
C LYS A 133 -13.25 -9.41 -15.29
N TYR A 134 -13.85 -8.82 -14.26
CA TYR A 134 -14.56 -7.56 -14.39
C TYR A 134 -13.65 -6.37 -14.05
N LEU A 135 -12.39 -6.60 -13.66
CA LEU A 135 -11.47 -5.53 -13.32
C LEU A 135 -11.21 -4.58 -14.51
N GLY A 136 -11.01 -5.12 -15.72
CA GLY A 136 -10.77 -4.34 -16.95
C GLY A 136 -11.93 -3.45 -17.39
N GLU A 137 -13.11 -3.64 -16.80
CA GLU A 137 -14.30 -2.82 -17.04
C GLU A 137 -14.25 -1.46 -16.32
N LEU A 138 -13.37 -1.32 -15.32
CA LEU A 138 -13.25 -0.15 -14.44
C LEU A 138 -12.20 0.86 -14.95
N ARG A 139 -12.42 1.40 -16.15
CA ARG A 139 -11.44 2.22 -16.87
C ARG A 139 -11.18 3.61 -16.28
N GLN A 140 -11.99 4.05 -15.32
CA GLN A 140 -11.85 5.35 -14.64
C GLN A 140 -11.01 5.26 -13.35
N LEU A 141 -10.49 4.06 -13.02
CA LEU A 141 -9.68 3.88 -11.83
C LEU A 141 -8.40 4.71 -11.87
N ARG A 142 -8.13 5.33 -10.72
CA ARG A 142 -6.93 6.11 -10.41
C ARG A 142 -6.12 5.44 -9.32
N SER A 143 -6.79 4.77 -8.39
CA SER A 143 -6.16 4.03 -7.30
C SER A 143 -6.79 2.66 -7.17
N LEU A 144 -5.96 1.62 -7.28
CA LEU A 144 -6.36 0.23 -7.18
C LEU A 144 -5.47 -0.50 -6.16
N ARG A 145 -6.10 -1.17 -5.20
CA ARG A 145 -5.45 -2.12 -4.30
C ARG A 145 -6.09 -3.49 -4.47
N LEU A 146 -5.25 -4.46 -4.81
CA LEU A 146 -5.61 -5.87 -4.96
C LEU A 146 -5.06 -6.66 -3.79
N TRP A 147 -5.89 -7.51 -3.21
CA TRP A 147 -5.56 -8.44 -2.14
C TRP A 147 -5.69 -9.88 -2.63
N ASN A 148 -5.04 -10.82 -1.95
CA ASN A 148 -5.17 -12.25 -2.23
C ASN A 148 -4.82 -12.62 -3.69
N VAL A 149 -3.80 -11.97 -4.27
CA VAL A 149 -3.41 -12.17 -5.66
C VAL A 149 -2.53 -13.42 -5.80
N LYS A 150 -2.98 -14.37 -6.61
CA LYS A 150 -2.18 -15.54 -7.00
C LYS A 150 -1.41 -15.26 -8.28
N GLY A 151 -0.28 -15.92 -8.48
CA GLY A 151 0.53 -15.83 -9.71
C GLY A 151 -0.31 -16.08 -10.96
N ILE A 152 -1.23 -17.05 -10.90
CA ILE A 152 -2.16 -17.39 -11.99
C ILE A 152 -3.08 -16.23 -12.44
N TYR A 153 -3.25 -15.19 -11.62
CA TYR A 153 -4.08 -14.03 -11.95
C TYR A 153 -3.29 -12.89 -12.59
N CYS A 154 -1.96 -12.92 -12.55
CA CYS A 154 -1.12 -11.80 -12.98
C CYS A 154 -1.36 -11.40 -14.44
N ALA A 155 -1.38 -12.36 -15.36
CA ALA A 155 -1.60 -12.07 -16.79
C ALA A 155 -2.91 -11.30 -17.04
N ARG A 156 -4.00 -11.72 -16.38
CA ARG A 156 -5.31 -11.09 -16.54
C ARG A 156 -5.44 -9.76 -15.80
N ILE A 157 -4.74 -9.61 -14.67
CA ILE A 157 -4.60 -8.32 -14.00
C ILE A 157 -3.88 -7.34 -14.93
N ILE A 158 -2.79 -7.75 -15.57
CA ILE A 158 -2.05 -6.95 -16.56
C ILE A 158 -2.97 -6.50 -17.69
N GLU A 159 -3.69 -7.43 -18.33
CA GLU A 159 -4.69 -7.13 -19.38
C GLU A 159 -5.73 -6.10 -18.95
N SER A 160 -6.11 -6.12 -17.67
CA SER A 160 -7.09 -5.20 -17.10
C SER A 160 -6.50 -3.80 -16.83
N ILE A 161 -5.33 -3.73 -16.18
CA ILE A 161 -4.74 -2.46 -15.73
C ILE A 161 -4.19 -1.62 -16.89
N VAL A 162 -3.77 -2.23 -18.01
CA VAL A 162 -3.38 -1.47 -19.22
C VAL A 162 -4.52 -0.66 -19.82
N GLN A 163 -5.78 -1.02 -19.54
CA GLN A 163 -6.95 -0.26 -19.98
C GLN A 163 -7.27 0.94 -19.05
N MET A 164 -6.62 1.04 -17.89
CA MET A 164 -6.85 2.06 -16.88
C MET A 164 -5.92 3.27 -17.09
N ARG A 165 -6.25 4.11 -18.07
CA ARG A 165 -5.38 5.24 -18.49
C ARG A 165 -5.09 6.26 -17.38
N TYR A 166 -5.92 6.33 -16.36
CA TYR A 166 -5.79 7.28 -15.25
C TYR A 166 -5.15 6.66 -13.99
N LEU A 167 -4.73 5.38 -14.05
CA LEU A 167 -4.18 4.67 -12.90
C LEU A 167 -2.85 5.32 -12.47
N SER A 168 -2.85 5.92 -11.29
CA SER A 168 -1.70 6.58 -10.69
C SER A 168 -1.19 5.86 -9.45
N THR A 169 -2.01 5.00 -8.83
CA THR A 169 -1.64 4.23 -7.65
C THR A 169 -2.05 2.78 -7.81
N LEU A 170 -1.08 1.88 -7.72
CA LEU A 170 -1.28 0.44 -7.79
C LEU A 170 -0.67 -0.23 -6.55
N SER A 171 -1.47 -1.06 -5.89
CA SER A 171 -1.02 -1.96 -4.85
C SER A 171 -1.45 -3.38 -5.18
N VAL A 172 -0.49 -4.31 -5.22
CA VAL A 172 -0.73 -5.73 -5.49
C VAL A 172 -0.17 -6.53 -4.33
N ASN A 173 -1.05 -7.24 -3.63
CA ASN A 173 -0.69 -8.04 -2.47
C ASN A 173 -0.97 -9.51 -2.79
N ALA A 174 0.09 -10.31 -2.80
CA ALA A 174 0.02 -11.73 -3.07
C ALA A 174 -0.87 -12.46 -2.04
N SER A 175 -1.37 -13.64 -2.38
CA SER A 175 -2.16 -14.42 -1.41
C SER A 175 -1.31 -14.97 -0.29
N ASP A 176 -0.05 -15.30 -0.53
CA ASP A 176 0.86 -15.80 0.48
C ASP A 176 2.32 -15.54 0.06
N GLU A 177 3.26 -15.89 0.93
CA GLU A 177 4.70 -15.71 0.73
C GLU A 177 5.31 -16.54 -0.40
N ASN A 178 4.65 -17.64 -0.81
CA ASN A 178 5.15 -18.53 -1.85
C ASN A 178 4.71 -18.10 -3.25
N GLU A 179 3.67 -17.28 -3.35
CA GLU A 179 3.13 -16.81 -4.62
C GLU A 179 4.06 -15.80 -5.27
N VAL A 180 4.44 -16.11 -6.51
CA VAL A 180 5.32 -15.28 -7.32
C VAL A 180 4.49 -14.30 -8.14
N LEU A 181 4.74 -13.01 -7.93
CA LEU A 181 4.14 -11.94 -8.72
C LEU A 181 4.98 -11.65 -9.97
N LEU A 182 4.33 -11.73 -11.13
CA LEU A 182 4.91 -11.38 -12.42
C LEU A 182 4.10 -10.26 -13.06
N LEU A 183 4.53 -9.01 -12.84
CA LEU A 183 3.90 -7.81 -13.38
C LEU A 183 4.78 -7.19 -14.47
N ASN A 184 4.82 -7.83 -15.63
CA ASN A 184 5.55 -7.35 -16.80
C ASN A 184 4.65 -6.39 -17.63
N VAL A 185 4.62 -5.11 -17.26
CA VAL A 185 3.70 -4.12 -17.83
C VAL A 185 4.27 -2.71 -17.79
N CYS A 186 3.99 -1.92 -18.83
CA CYS A 186 4.30 -0.49 -18.85
C CYS A 186 3.09 0.33 -18.36
N LEU A 187 3.29 1.12 -17.31
CA LEU A 187 2.27 2.00 -16.72
C LEU A 187 2.82 3.43 -16.58
N PRO A 188 2.82 4.24 -17.66
CA PRO A 188 3.55 5.52 -17.69
C PRO A 188 3.03 6.57 -16.69
N ASN A 189 1.72 6.53 -16.40
CA ASN A 189 1.08 7.46 -15.46
C ASN A 189 1.15 7.01 -14.00
N LEU A 190 1.84 5.90 -13.71
CA LEU A 190 1.93 5.35 -12.37
C LEU A 190 2.86 6.21 -11.50
N GLN A 191 2.32 6.70 -10.40
CA GLN A 191 3.00 7.57 -9.45
C GLN A 191 3.41 6.84 -8.17
N LYS A 192 2.62 5.84 -7.77
CA LYS A 192 2.84 5.04 -6.56
C LYS A 192 2.67 3.56 -6.85
N LEU A 193 3.64 2.75 -6.42
CA LEU A 193 3.65 1.31 -6.57
C LEU A 193 3.96 0.62 -5.24
N PHE A 194 3.07 -0.27 -4.81
CA PHE A 194 3.22 -1.07 -3.60
C PHE A 194 3.08 -2.55 -3.97
N LEU A 195 4.13 -3.33 -3.80
CA LEU A 195 4.12 -4.76 -4.11
C LEU A 195 4.40 -5.57 -2.85
N ARG A 196 3.49 -6.47 -2.50
CA ARG A 196 3.67 -7.41 -1.39
C ARG A 196 3.66 -8.85 -1.90
N GLY A 197 4.70 -9.60 -1.59
CA GLY A 197 4.90 -10.98 -2.04
C GLY A 197 6.12 -11.13 -2.94
N ARG A 198 6.53 -12.38 -3.17
CA ARG A 198 7.74 -12.73 -3.89
C ARG A 198 7.71 -12.20 -5.32
N LEU A 199 8.76 -11.51 -5.75
CA LEU A 199 8.90 -11.08 -7.14
C LEU A 199 9.62 -12.16 -7.95
N ALA A 200 9.25 -12.30 -9.23
CA ALA A 200 9.97 -13.18 -10.14
C ALA A 200 11.45 -12.76 -10.25
N GLU A 201 12.33 -13.74 -10.46
CA GLU A 201 13.74 -13.48 -10.75
C GLU A 201 13.88 -12.58 -11.98
N GLY A 202 14.79 -11.61 -11.94
CA GLY A 202 14.95 -10.61 -13.01
C GLY A 202 13.81 -9.59 -13.14
N ALA A 203 12.75 -9.66 -12.31
CA ALA A 203 11.58 -8.78 -12.47
C ALA A 203 11.93 -7.28 -12.42
N LEU A 204 12.91 -6.89 -11.58
CA LEU A 204 13.37 -5.51 -11.48
C LEU A 204 14.17 -5.05 -12.72
N ASP A 205 14.85 -5.97 -13.40
CA ASP A 205 15.70 -5.67 -14.54
C ASP A 205 14.99 -5.76 -15.88
N GLU A 206 14.02 -6.67 -16.01
CA GLU A 206 13.35 -6.99 -17.27
C GLU A 206 12.01 -6.29 -17.43
N SER A 207 11.28 -6.05 -16.32
CA SER A 207 9.94 -5.48 -16.41
C SER A 207 10.00 -3.99 -16.77
N PRO A 208 9.22 -3.53 -17.78
CA PRO A 208 9.01 -2.11 -18.07
C PRO A 208 8.46 -1.32 -16.88
N LEU A 209 7.91 -1.99 -15.85
CA LEU A 209 7.40 -1.36 -14.64
C LEU A 209 8.50 -0.64 -13.85
N PHE A 210 9.75 -1.12 -13.94
CA PHE A 210 10.91 -0.59 -13.22
C PHE A 210 11.95 0.08 -14.13
N GLN A 211 11.67 0.18 -15.44
CA GLN A 211 12.57 0.88 -16.36
C GLN A 211 12.36 2.39 -16.30
N ALA A 212 13.41 3.14 -16.64
CA ALA A 212 13.31 4.58 -16.87
C ALA A 212 12.77 4.85 -18.26
N ALA A 213 11.45 4.95 -18.41
CA ALA A 213 10.86 5.47 -19.65
C ALA A 213 10.83 7.01 -19.61
N GLU A 214 10.97 7.64 -20.78
CA GLU A 214 10.75 9.08 -20.90
C GLU A 214 9.32 9.41 -20.46
N GLY A 215 9.18 10.30 -19.47
CA GLY A 215 7.89 10.62 -18.85
C GLY A 215 7.45 9.72 -17.70
N GLN A 216 8.32 8.84 -17.16
CA GLN A 216 8.03 8.05 -15.96
C GLN A 216 7.65 8.98 -14.77
N THR A 217 6.50 8.73 -14.14
CA THR A 217 5.97 9.58 -13.04
C THR A 217 6.09 8.96 -11.65
N LEU A 218 6.69 7.77 -11.55
CA LEU A 218 6.80 7.01 -10.31
C LEU A 218 7.71 7.75 -9.31
N TYR A 219 7.15 8.14 -8.16
CA TYR A 219 7.87 8.83 -7.09
C TYR A 219 7.85 8.08 -5.76
N GLU A 220 7.03 7.05 -5.63
CA GLU A 220 6.89 6.25 -4.41
C GLU A 220 6.85 4.77 -4.77
N LEU A 221 7.83 4.03 -4.26
CA LEU A 221 7.95 2.59 -4.42
C LEU A 221 8.12 1.93 -3.06
N ALA A 222 7.31 0.91 -2.79
CA ALA A 222 7.45 0.09 -1.60
C ALA A 222 7.36 -1.40 -1.97
N LEU A 223 8.36 -2.15 -1.55
CA LEU A 223 8.47 -3.58 -1.74
C LEU A 223 8.35 -4.26 -0.37
N PHE A 224 7.43 -5.21 -0.26
CA PHE A 224 7.12 -5.94 0.96
C PHE A 224 7.27 -7.44 0.71
N SER A 225 8.06 -8.15 1.52
CA SER A 225 8.18 -9.62 1.41
C SER A 225 8.50 -10.10 -0.01
N SER A 226 9.40 -9.38 -0.70
CA SER A 226 9.73 -9.60 -2.12
C SER A 226 10.78 -10.67 -2.38
N GLU A 227 11.51 -11.09 -1.33
CA GLU A 227 12.57 -12.11 -1.37
C GLU A 227 13.67 -11.88 -2.43
N LEU A 228 14.04 -10.62 -2.64
CA LEU A 228 15.12 -10.25 -3.56
C LEU A 228 16.45 -10.80 -3.05
N ARG A 229 17.19 -11.49 -3.92
CA ARG A 229 18.49 -12.09 -3.58
C ARG A 229 19.66 -11.19 -3.96
N GLU A 230 19.55 -10.52 -5.10
CA GLU A 230 20.55 -9.57 -5.60
C GLU A 230 20.23 -8.16 -5.12
N ASP A 231 21.25 -7.31 -5.04
CA ASP A 231 21.09 -5.89 -4.69
C ASP A 231 20.10 -5.26 -5.67
N PRO A 232 18.93 -4.74 -5.21
CA PRO A 232 17.92 -4.18 -6.09
C PRO A 232 18.21 -2.74 -6.51
N LEU A 233 19.18 -2.07 -5.89
CA LEU A 233 19.46 -0.66 -6.13
C LEU A 233 19.97 -0.36 -7.55
N PRO A 234 20.80 -1.18 -8.21
CA PRO A 234 21.18 -0.97 -9.61
C PRO A 234 19.99 -0.83 -10.55
N SER A 235 19.00 -1.72 -10.44
CA SER A 235 17.80 -1.69 -11.28
C SER A 235 16.91 -0.49 -10.92
N LEU A 236 16.69 -0.26 -9.62
CA LEU A 236 15.81 0.80 -9.14
C LEU A 236 16.41 2.22 -9.27
N SER A 237 17.73 2.35 -9.35
CA SER A 237 18.43 3.64 -9.53
C SER A 237 18.03 4.35 -10.83
N ARG A 238 17.57 3.58 -11.83
CA ARG A 238 17.02 4.07 -13.10
C ARG A 238 15.80 4.97 -12.86
N LEU A 239 15.03 4.73 -11.79
CA LEU A 239 13.85 5.49 -11.40
C LEU A 239 14.23 6.80 -10.67
N SER A 240 14.83 7.73 -11.40
CA SER A 240 15.37 8.98 -10.85
C SER A 240 14.34 9.95 -10.22
N ASN A 241 13.04 9.71 -10.45
CA ASN A 241 11.95 10.48 -9.86
C ASN A 241 11.50 9.99 -8.46
N LEU A 242 12.08 8.89 -7.96
CA LEU A 242 11.75 8.38 -6.62
C LEU A 242 12.08 9.41 -5.54
N THR A 243 11.07 9.68 -4.72
CA THR A 243 11.12 10.53 -3.52
C THR A 243 10.94 9.71 -2.24
N ARG A 244 10.33 8.53 -2.35
CA ARG A 244 10.17 7.56 -1.26
C ARG A 244 10.46 6.15 -1.76
N LEU A 245 11.35 5.46 -1.04
CA LEU A 245 11.68 4.06 -1.25
C LEU A 245 11.59 3.31 0.08
N GLU A 246 10.84 2.21 0.09
CA GLU A 246 10.65 1.39 1.28
C GLU A 246 10.86 -0.09 0.96
N PHE A 247 11.69 -0.75 1.76
CA PHE A 247 11.88 -2.20 1.75
C PHE A 247 11.48 -2.76 3.11
N THR A 248 10.49 -3.63 3.13
CA THR A 248 10.08 -4.37 4.33
C THR A 248 10.16 -5.87 4.07
N ARG A 249 11.09 -6.60 4.70
CA ARG A 249 11.35 -8.02 4.40
C ARG A 249 11.58 -8.27 2.89
N ALA A 250 12.06 -7.27 2.16
CA ALA A 250 12.09 -7.30 0.71
C ALA A 250 13.37 -7.91 0.14
N TYR A 251 14.47 -7.83 0.89
CA TYR A 251 15.81 -8.18 0.44
C TYR A 251 16.46 -9.16 1.43
N ASN A 252 17.00 -10.25 0.89
CA ASN A 252 17.61 -11.36 1.63
C ASN A 252 19.12 -11.46 1.41
N GLY A 253 19.73 -10.53 0.67
CA GLY A 253 21.19 -10.47 0.55
C GLY A 253 21.84 -9.69 1.69
N GLU A 254 23.16 -9.61 1.62
CA GLU A 254 23.99 -9.14 2.74
C GLU A 254 24.40 -7.67 2.63
N GLN A 255 24.45 -7.12 1.41
CA GLN A 255 25.00 -5.81 1.14
C GLN A 255 24.11 -4.98 0.21
N LEU A 256 23.90 -3.71 0.58
CA LEU A 256 23.33 -2.69 -0.30
C LEU A 256 24.37 -1.63 -0.64
N THR A 257 24.49 -1.29 -1.93
CA THR A 257 25.45 -0.28 -2.40
C THR A 257 24.73 0.87 -3.09
N PHE A 258 24.88 2.08 -2.56
CA PHE A 258 24.34 3.31 -3.14
C PHE A 258 25.45 4.05 -3.89
N LEU A 259 25.47 3.95 -5.22
CA LEU A 259 26.50 4.60 -6.05
C LEU A 259 26.25 6.10 -6.25
N THR A 260 27.33 6.82 -6.58
CA THR A 260 27.30 8.26 -6.88
C THR A 260 26.23 8.59 -7.92
N GLY A 261 25.39 9.60 -7.60
CA GLY A 261 24.34 10.07 -8.49
C GLY A 261 23.04 9.24 -8.47
N TRP A 262 23.00 8.13 -7.74
CA TRP A 262 21.77 7.35 -7.59
C TRP A 262 20.75 8.05 -6.70
N PHE A 263 19.48 7.92 -7.07
CA PHE A 263 18.33 8.43 -6.31
C PHE A 263 18.41 9.94 -5.97
N PRO A 264 18.62 10.82 -6.97
CA PRO A 264 18.92 12.24 -6.72
C PRO A 264 17.79 13.01 -6.04
N LYS A 265 16.53 12.55 -6.15
CA LYS A 265 15.33 13.17 -5.57
C LYS A 265 14.79 12.43 -4.34
N LEU A 266 15.46 11.38 -3.88
CA LEU A 266 14.98 10.55 -2.78
C LEU A 266 15.03 11.35 -1.49
N LYS A 267 13.87 11.47 -0.83
CA LYS A 267 13.70 12.19 0.45
C LYS A 267 13.57 11.23 1.61
N VAL A 268 12.96 10.06 1.40
CA VAL A 268 12.72 9.08 2.45
C VAL A 268 13.16 7.70 2.00
N LEU A 269 14.05 7.09 2.79
CA LEU A 269 14.45 5.70 2.66
C LEU A 269 14.11 4.96 3.95
N GLN A 270 13.37 3.85 3.82
CA GLN A 270 13.02 2.97 4.93
C GLN A 270 13.48 1.55 4.62
N LEU A 271 14.32 0.98 5.49
CA LEU A 271 14.75 -0.41 5.44
C LEU A 271 14.27 -1.12 6.70
N VAL A 272 13.37 -2.07 6.55
CA VAL A 272 12.63 -2.70 7.65
C VAL A 272 12.77 -4.21 7.56
N ASP A 273 13.23 -4.85 8.63
CA ASP A 273 13.28 -6.30 8.80
C ASP A 273 13.97 -6.98 7.60
N LEU A 274 15.19 -6.54 7.28
CA LEU A 274 16.06 -7.17 6.27
C LEU A 274 17.05 -8.08 7.02
N PRO A 275 16.75 -9.38 7.16
CA PRO A 275 17.37 -10.22 8.19
C PRO A 275 18.85 -10.47 7.95
N ASN A 276 19.31 -10.49 6.70
CA ASN A 276 20.69 -10.82 6.34
C ASN A 276 21.54 -9.58 6.02
N LEU A 277 20.91 -8.40 5.94
CA LEU A 277 21.62 -7.17 5.62
C LEU A 277 22.59 -6.86 6.76
N ASN A 278 23.89 -6.93 6.46
CA ASN A 278 24.96 -6.69 7.42
C ASN A 278 25.80 -5.45 7.04
N ARG A 279 25.72 -5.01 5.78
CA ARG A 279 26.55 -3.94 5.23
C ARG A 279 25.75 -3.01 4.33
N ALA A 280 25.99 -1.72 4.47
CA ALA A 280 25.47 -0.70 3.55
C ALA A 280 26.59 0.28 3.21
N GLU A 281 26.83 0.48 1.91
CA GLU A 281 27.84 1.40 1.39
C GLU A 281 27.14 2.56 0.68
N ILE A 282 27.52 3.79 1.04
CA ILE A 282 26.98 5.02 0.46
C ILE A 282 28.14 5.80 -0.15
N GLN A 283 28.17 5.90 -1.47
CA GLN A 283 29.15 6.73 -2.15
C GLN A 283 28.80 8.22 -2.06
N GLN A 284 29.82 9.07 -2.07
CA GLN A 284 29.63 10.51 -2.04
C GLN A 284 28.76 10.98 -3.22
N GLY A 285 27.67 11.68 -2.91
CA GLY A 285 26.71 12.16 -3.90
C GLY A 285 25.60 11.17 -4.26
N ALA A 286 25.55 9.99 -3.64
CA ALA A 286 24.35 9.14 -3.64
C ALA A 286 23.28 9.77 -2.74
N MET A 287 21.99 9.60 -3.11
CA MET A 287 20.84 10.06 -2.31
C MET A 287 20.96 11.52 -1.85
N ALA A 288 21.42 12.40 -2.74
CA ALA A 288 21.81 13.78 -2.41
C ALA A 288 20.67 14.69 -1.87
N SER A 289 19.42 14.22 -1.85
CA SER A 289 18.25 14.93 -1.30
C SER A 289 17.64 14.23 -0.08
N LEU A 290 18.33 13.26 0.53
CA LEU A 290 17.73 12.42 1.58
C LEU A 290 17.49 13.23 2.86
N GLU A 291 16.22 13.30 3.28
CA GLU A 291 15.77 14.02 4.47
C GLU A 291 15.52 13.06 5.65
N ARG A 292 15.16 11.80 5.35
CA ARG A 292 14.84 10.77 6.36
C ARG A 292 15.42 9.41 5.97
N LEU A 293 16.18 8.83 6.89
CA LEU A 293 16.66 7.45 6.83
C LEU A 293 16.17 6.69 8.06
N GLU A 294 15.43 5.60 7.84
CA GLU A 294 14.94 4.72 8.90
C GLU A 294 15.40 3.29 8.67
N LEU A 295 16.05 2.74 9.68
CA LEU A 295 16.60 1.39 9.72
C LEU A 295 15.93 0.68 10.89
N PHE A 296 15.04 -0.27 10.59
CA PHE A 296 14.20 -0.93 11.58
C PHE A 296 14.44 -2.44 11.56
N LYS A 297 14.69 -3.05 12.73
CA LYS A 297 14.85 -4.51 12.91
C LYS A 297 15.90 -5.13 11.98
N LEU A 298 17.03 -4.44 11.79
CA LEU A 298 18.15 -4.94 10.98
C LEU A 298 19.10 -5.77 11.85
N SER A 299 18.70 -7.03 12.08
CA SER A 299 19.31 -7.86 13.13
C SER A 299 20.76 -8.29 12.87
N SER A 300 21.17 -8.33 11.59
CA SER A 300 22.53 -8.73 11.18
C SER A 300 23.47 -7.56 10.94
N MET A 301 23.01 -6.32 11.13
CA MET A 301 23.88 -5.15 10.98
C MET A 301 24.96 -5.15 12.06
N THR A 302 26.22 -5.21 11.62
CA THR A 302 27.41 -5.17 12.48
C THR A 302 28.30 -3.97 12.21
N GLU A 303 27.99 -3.17 11.19
CA GLU A 303 28.80 -2.02 10.78
C GLU A 303 27.89 -0.80 10.55
N VAL A 304 28.37 0.37 10.94
CA VAL A 304 27.68 1.62 10.59
C VAL A 304 27.78 1.79 9.07
N PRO A 305 26.68 2.14 8.37
CA PRO A 305 26.72 2.35 6.92
C PRO A 305 27.89 3.26 6.52
N THR A 306 28.77 2.77 5.66
CA THR A 306 29.96 3.53 5.25
C THR A 306 29.53 4.69 4.36
N GLY A 307 30.04 5.90 4.57
CA GLY A 307 29.64 7.09 3.82
C GLY A 307 28.31 7.71 4.28
N ILE A 308 27.81 7.33 5.46
CA ILE A 308 26.63 7.96 6.07
C ILE A 308 26.83 9.47 6.30
N GLU A 309 28.07 9.90 6.51
CA GLU A 309 28.50 11.29 6.65
C GLU A 309 28.23 12.13 5.38
N PHE A 310 28.06 11.51 4.22
CA PHE A 310 27.75 12.21 2.97
C PHE A 310 26.28 12.66 2.89
N LEU A 311 25.41 12.17 3.79
CA LEU A 311 23.98 12.49 3.82
C LEU A 311 23.69 13.83 4.53
N LEU A 312 24.29 14.91 4.04
CA LEU A 312 24.20 16.23 4.67
C LEU A 312 22.77 16.83 4.80
N PRO A 313 21.80 16.58 3.89
CA PRO A 313 20.42 17.09 4.05
C PRO A 313 19.58 16.33 5.08
N LEU A 314 20.15 15.32 5.74
CA LEU A 314 19.43 14.40 6.61
C LEU A 314 18.92 15.12 7.86
N GLN A 315 17.59 15.15 8.01
CA GLN A 315 16.91 15.77 9.14
C GLN A 315 16.56 14.75 10.21
N TYR A 316 16.39 13.50 9.81
CA TYR A 316 16.04 12.41 10.71
C TYR A 316 16.78 11.14 10.33
N LEU A 317 17.47 10.58 11.32
CA LEU A 317 18.06 9.25 11.26
C LEU A 317 17.48 8.41 12.40
N GLY A 318 16.86 7.28 12.07
CA GLY A 318 16.22 6.40 13.04
C GLY A 318 16.79 4.98 12.98
N PHE A 319 17.28 4.47 14.11
CA PHE A 319 17.69 3.08 14.27
C PHE A 319 16.80 2.38 15.29
N HIS A 320 15.87 1.54 14.85
CA HIS A 320 14.85 0.96 15.71
C HIS A 320 14.97 -0.56 15.77
N GLU A 321 14.72 -1.14 16.93
CA GLU A 321 14.86 -2.58 17.19
C GLU A 321 16.22 -3.15 16.72
N ILE A 322 17.30 -2.42 17.03
CA ILE A 322 18.68 -2.84 16.72
C ILE A 322 19.31 -3.64 17.87
N THR A 323 20.42 -4.33 17.58
CA THR A 323 21.20 -5.05 18.59
C THR A 323 22.00 -4.10 19.48
N SER A 324 22.26 -4.52 20.72
CA SER A 324 23.06 -3.74 21.68
C SER A 324 24.50 -3.53 21.20
N ASP A 325 25.08 -4.51 20.52
CA ASP A 325 26.42 -4.42 19.94
C ASP A 325 26.47 -3.35 18.84
N PHE A 326 25.48 -3.34 17.95
CA PHE A 326 25.39 -2.33 16.90
C PHE A 326 25.14 -0.92 17.47
N LEU A 327 24.31 -0.79 18.51
CA LEU A 327 24.13 0.48 19.21
C LEU A 327 25.45 0.98 19.82
N THR A 328 26.26 0.10 20.38
CA THR A 328 27.57 0.46 20.95
C THR A 328 28.49 1.05 19.89
N LEU A 329 28.50 0.47 18.68
CA LEU A 329 29.25 0.99 17.53
C LEU A 329 28.71 2.36 17.06
N LEU A 330 27.39 2.52 16.98
CA LEU A 330 26.76 3.79 16.61
C LEU A 330 27.13 4.93 17.58
N CYS A 331 27.14 4.65 18.89
CA CYS A 331 27.53 5.63 19.90
C CYS A 331 29.00 6.08 19.80
N GLN A 332 29.87 5.24 19.25
CA GLN A 332 31.30 5.52 19.04
C GLN A 332 31.58 6.21 17.69
N CYS A 333 30.61 6.25 16.79
CA CYS A 333 30.74 6.80 15.44
C CYS A 333 30.66 8.34 15.47
N SER A 334 31.80 8.99 15.24
CA SER A 334 31.95 10.45 15.27
C SER A 334 31.09 11.17 14.21
N GLU A 335 30.82 10.48 13.10
CA GLU A 335 30.05 10.92 11.95
C GLU A 335 28.56 11.15 12.28
N ILE A 336 28.06 10.49 13.34
CA ILE A 336 26.66 10.57 13.76
C ILE A 336 26.47 11.46 15.00
N GLN A 337 27.55 11.76 15.74
CA GLN A 337 27.53 12.51 17.01
C GLN A 337 27.05 13.98 16.91
N GLY A 338 26.75 14.49 15.72
CA GLY A 338 26.20 15.84 15.49
C GLY A 338 24.80 15.90 14.87
N SER A 339 24.19 14.76 14.55
CA SER A 339 22.92 14.68 13.82
C SER A 339 21.72 14.56 14.78
N GLN A 340 20.54 15.05 14.40
CA GLN A 340 19.31 14.70 15.11
C GLN A 340 18.92 13.26 14.76
N TRP A 341 19.21 12.30 15.66
CA TRP A 341 18.88 10.90 15.46
C TRP A 341 18.21 10.28 16.69
N GLN A 342 17.43 9.22 16.45
CA GLN A 342 16.69 8.49 17.47
C GLN A 342 16.99 6.99 17.38
N HIS A 343 16.89 6.30 18.52
CA HIS A 343 17.03 4.85 18.53
C HIS A 343 16.12 4.12 19.52
N SER A 344 15.89 2.84 19.26
CA SER A 344 15.29 1.87 20.18
C SER A 344 16.00 0.52 20.10
N ILE A 345 16.12 -0.18 21.22
CA ILE A 345 16.78 -1.49 21.32
C ILE A 345 15.72 -2.57 21.22
N ARG A 346 16.06 -3.71 20.61
CA ARG A 346 15.23 -4.90 20.61
C ARG A 346 15.37 -5.63 21.97
N ASP A 347 14.27 -5.84 22.68
CA ASP A 347 14.21 -6.64 23.91
C ASP A 347 14.54 -8.12 23.69
#